data_AF-A0A966SM84-F1
#
_entry.id   AF-A0A966SM84-F1
#
_cell.length_a   1.000
_cell.length_b   1.000
_cell.length_c   1.000
_cell.angle_alpha   90.00
_cell.angle_beta   90.00
_cell.angle_gamma   90.00
#
_symmetry.space_group_name_H-M   'P 1'
#
loop_
_entity.id
_entity.type
_entity.pdbx_description
1 polymer ?
#
loop_
_entity_poly.entity_id
_entity_poly.type
_entity_poly.pdbx_seq_one_letter_code
_entity_poly.pdbx_strand_id
1 'polypeptide(L)'
;MSWLRHWKVILALIALFLLGAATGTAITLKVVKRFIETRTNPERMSQSMLTEYQRRLRLTPEQAERIRPILQRTGREMWDLRTEMSGRTFQVIRLAQDEIANELSPEQREEFARVNQEMRERYRQPGPKGPFPKGPPPKGPGPFNSPPAPKGEPKSLKEGEK
;
A
#
# COMPACT_ATOMS: atom_id res chain seq x y z
N MET A 1 -28.07 28.18 36.96
CA MET A 1 -26.69 27.68 37.25
C MET A 1 -26.68 26.19 37.61
N SER A 2 -26.94 25.30 36.64
CA SER A 2 -26.82 23.83 36.79
C SER A 2 -25.51 23.26 36.20
N TRP A 3 -24.73 24.10 35.48
CA TRP A 3 -23.50 23.70 34.78
C TRP A 3 -22.40 23.22 35.72
N LEU A 4 -22.26 23.85 36.90
CA LEU A 4 -21.26 23.49 37.92
C LEU A 4 -21.49 22.11 38.56
N ARG A 5 -22.68 21.51 38.48
CA ARG A 5 -22.94 20.17 39.06
C ARG A 5 -22.53 19.02 38.15
N HIS A 6 -22.41 19.27 36.85
CA HIS A 6 -22.16 18.23 35.84
C HIS A 6 -20.70 18.19 35.38
N TRP A 7 -19.82 19.06 35.90
CA TRP A 7 -18.41 19.10 35.50
C TRP A 7 -17.67 17.77 35.77
N LYS A 8 -18.02 17.07 36.86
CA LYS A 8 -17.49 15.72 37.17
C LYS A 8 -17.90 14.70 36.11
N VAL A 9 -19.13 14.80 35.59
CA VAL A 9 -19.64 13.94 34.52
C VAL A 9 -18.90 14.23 33.22
N ILE A 10 -18.71 15.52 32.90
CA ILE A 10 -17.94 15.95 31.72
C ILE A 10 -16.49 15.44 31.81
N LEU A 11 -15.84 15.55 32.96
CA LEU A 11 -14.49 15.01 33.18
C LEU A 11 -14.45 13.49 33.04
N ALA A 12 -15.43 12.76 33.57
CA ALA A 12 -15.51 11.32 33.42
C ALA A 12 -15.68 10.91 31.95
N LEU A 13 -16.50 11.63 31.18
CA LEU A 13 -16.66 11.40 29.74
C LEU A 13 -15.40 11.71 28.95
N ILE A 14 -14.71 12.82 29.25
CA ILE A 14 -13.42 13.15 28.63
C ILE A 14 -12.39 12.07 28.96
N ALA A 15 -12.32 11.61 30.21
CA ALA A 15 -11.40 10.55 30.61
C ALA A 15 -11.69 9.23 29.85
N LEU A 16 -12.97 8.84 29.73
CA LEU A 16 -13.36 7.65 28.98
C LEU A 16 -13.05 7.80 27.47
N PHE A 17 -13.27 8.98 26.91
CA PHE A 17 -12.94 9.28 25.53
C PHE A 17 -11.43 9.20 25.28
N LEU A 18 -10.62 9.82 26.14
CA LEU A 18 -9.16 9.76 26.04
C LEU A 18 -8.65 8.32 26.17
N LEU A 19 -9.23 7.54 27.07
CA LEU A 19 -8.89 6.13 27.23
C LEU A 19 -9.24 5.33 25.96
N GLY A 20 -10.43 5.58 25.39
CA GLY A 20 -10.87 5.00 24.12
C GLY A 20 -9.97 5.41 22.94
N ALA A 21 -9.61 6.68 22.84
CA ALA A 21 -8.74 7.22 21.79
C ALA A 21 -7.32 6.65 21.88
N ALA A 22 -6.75 6.56 23.10
CA ALA A 22 -5.46 5.95 23.33
C ALA A 22 -5.46 4.46 22.93
N THR A 23 -6.48 3.72 23.36
CA THR A 23 -6.64 2.29 23.02
C THR A 23 -6.80 2.10 21.51
N GLY A 24 -7.68 2.88 20.87
CA GLY A 24 -7.92 2.82 19.43
C GLY A 24 -6.67 3.16 18.62
N THR A 25 -5.89 4.16 19.05
CA THR A 25 -4.63 4.55 18.42
C THR A 25 -3.60 3.43 18.54
N ALA A 26 -3.42 2.85 19.74
CA ALA A 26 -2.47 1.76 19.95
C ALA A 26 -2.80 0.52 19.10
N ILE A 27 -4.09 0.13 19.03
CA ILE A 27 -4.54 -0.98 18.18
C ILE A 27 -4.28 -0.67 16.70
N THR A 28 -4.65 0.53 16.25
CA THR A 28 -4.48 0.95 14.86
C THR A 28 -3.02 0.92 14.44
N LEU A 29 -2.12 1.51 15.24
CA LEU A 29 -0.68 1.51 14.97
C LEU A 29 -0.12 0.09 14.88
N LYS A 30 -0.55 -0.81 15.77
CA LYS A 30 -0.12 -2.23 15.75
C LYS A 30 -0.59 -2.96 14.49
N VAL A 31 -1.84 -2.77 14.08
CA VAL A 31 -2.41 -3.39 12.88
C VAL A 31 -1.72 -2.85 11.63
N VAL A 32 -1.53 -1.53 11.53
CA VAL A 32 -0.85 -0.90 10.40
C VAL A 32 0.59 -1.35 10.31
N LYS A 33 1.34 -1.36 11.43
CA LYS A 33 2.72 -1.84 11.47
C LYS A 33 2.82 -3.29 10.98
N ARG A 34 1.97 -4.19 11.48
CA ARG A 34 1.95 -5.60 11.05
C ARG A 34 1.63 -5.73 9.56
N PHE A 35 0.68 -4.94 9.07
CA PHE A 35 0.30 -4.94 7.65
C PHE A 35 1.44 -4.45 6.75
N ILE A 36 2.11 -3.37 7.14
CA ILE A 36 3.29 -2.84 6.42
C ILE A 36 4.41 -3.87 6.47
N GLU A 37 4.78 -4.38 7.64
CA GLU A 37 5.86 -5.36 7.80
C GLU A 37 5.62 -6.63 6.97
N THR A 38 4.37 -7.11 6.89
CA THR A 38 4.03 -8.29 6.07
C THR A 38 4.14 -8.00 4.57
N ARG A 39 3.91 -6.75 4.13
CA ARG A 39 4.00 -6.36 2.71
C ARG A 39 5.40 -5.91 2.28
N THR A 40 6.23 -5.51 3.23
CA THR A 40 7.56 -4.95 2.94
C THR A 40 8.68 -5.94 3.25
N ASN A 41 8.41 -6.98 4.06
CA ASN A 41 9.34 -8.07 4.32
C ASN A 41 8.89 -9.36 3.59
N PRO A 42 9.62 -9.79 2.54
CA PRO A 42 9.25 -10.96 1.74
C PRO A 42 9.21 -12.25 2.57
N GLU A 43 10.08 -12.38 3.57
CA GLU A 43 10.11 -13.56 4.44
C GLU A 43 8.86 -13.63 5.31
N ARG A 44 8.44 -12.51 5.91
CA ARG A 44 7.20 -12.48 6.71
C ARG A 44 5.95 -12.73 5.88
N MET A 45 5.93 -12.26 4.63
CA MET A 45 4.84 -12.57 3.70
C MET A 45 4.76 -14.08 3.44
N SER A 46 5.89 -14.71 3.09
CA SER A 46 5.95 -16.14 2.79
C SER A 46 5.56 -16.99 4.00
N GLN A 47 6.00 -16.64 5.20
CA GLN A 47 5.63 -17.32 6.43
C GLN A 47 4.15 -17.17 6.74
N SER A 48 3.58 -15.97 6.59
CA SER A 48 2.15 -15.74 6.80
C SER A 48 1.29 -16.56 5.83
N MET A 49 1.71 -16.69 4.57
CA MET A 49 1.03 -17.53 3.59
C MET A 49 1.14 -19.01 3.95
N LEU A 50 2.33 -19.47 4.34
CA LEU A 50 2.54 -20.86 4.72
C LEU A 50 1.69 -21.23 5.94
N THR A 51 1.64 -20.39 6.97
CA THR A 51 0.78 -20.60 8.15
C THR A 51 -0.69 -20.66 7.78
N GLU A 52 -1.15 -19.79 6.88
CA GLU A 52 -2.54 -19.79 6.41
C GLU A 52 -2.87 -21.09 5.64
N TYR A 53 -1.96 -21.54 4.77
CA TYR A 53 -2.12 -22.76 3.99
C TYR A 53 -2.07 -24.00 4.87
N GLN A 54 -1.17 -24.06 5.84
CA GLN A 54 -1.14 -25.13 6.85
C GLN A 54 -2.47 -25.20 7.61
N ARG A 55 -3.01 -24.05 8.04
CA ARG A 55 -4.27 -24.01 8.79
C ARG A 55 -5.48 -24.42 7.96
N ARG A 56 -5.59 -23.91 6.72
CA ARG A 56 -6.78 -24.14 5.87
C ARG A 56 -6.75 -25.44 5.10
N LEU A 57 -5.59 -25.83 4.60
CA LEU A 57 -5.42 -27.01 3.76
C LEU A 57 -4.96 -28.23 4.55
N ARG A 58 -4.64 -28.06 5.84
CA ARG A 58 -4.14 -29.13 6.74
C ARG A 58 -2.93 -29.85 6.13
N LEU A 59 -1.96 -29.07 5.67
CA LEU A 59 -0.74 -29.58 5.04
C LEU A 59 0.01 -30.53 5.97
N THR A 60 0.50 -31.66 5.45
CA THR A 60 1.45 -32.51 6.18
C THR A 60 2.80 -31.79 6.35
N PRO A 61 3.65 -32.22 7.30
CA PRO A 61 5.00 -31.66 7.45
C PRO A 61 5.80 -31.69 6.13
N GLU A 62 5.75 -32.79 5.40
CA GLU A 62 6.46 -32.96 4.13
C GLU A 62 5.92 -32.03 3.03
N GLN A 63 4.60 -31.82 2.98
CA GLN A 63 4.00 -30.86 2.06
C GLN A 63 4.41 -29.43 2.40
N ALA A 64 4.42 -29.08 3.69
CA ALA A 64 4.83 -27.75 4.14
C ALA A 64 6.30 -27.48 3.82
N GLU A 65 7.19 -28.47 3.97
CA GLU A 65 8.60 -28.37 3.59
C GLU A 65 8.78 -28.13 2.09
N ARG A 66 7.99 -28.80 1.24
CA ARG A 66 8.03 -28.60 -0.22
C ARG A 66 7.45 -27.25 -0.65
N ILE A 67 6.42 -26.74 0.03
CA ILE A 67 5.74 -25.49 -0.31
C ILE A 67 6.53 -24.27 0.17
N ARG A 68 7.23 -24.36 1.32
CA ARG A 68 8.01 -23.26 1.90
C ARG A 68 8.95 -22.57 0.89
N PRO A 69 9.83 -23.26 0.15
CA PRO A 69 10.75 -22.60 -0.78
C PRO A 69 10.02 -21.91 -1.95
N ILE A 70 8.85 -22.43 -2.37
CA ILE A 70 8.02 -21.80 -3.41
C ILE A 70 7.54 -20.43 -2.91
N LEU A 71 6.97 -20.37 -1.72
CA LEU A 71 6.47 -19.12 -1.13
C LEU A 71 7.59 -18.12 -0.84
N GLN A 72 8.78 -18.59 -0.42
CA GLN A 72 9.95 -17.72 -0.21
C GLN A 72 10.45 -17.11 -1.53
N ARG A 73 10.51 -17.90 -2.60
CA ARG A 73 10.87 -17.41 -3.93
C ARG A 73 9.85 -16.38 -4.41
N THR A 74 8.56 -16.72 -4.38
CA THR A 74 7.48 -15.80 -4.78
C THR A 74 7.50 -14.52 -3.95
N GLY A 75 7.81 -14.61 -2.65
CA GLY A 75 7.92 -13.43 -1.81
C GLY A 75 9.03 -12.48 -2.22
N ARG A 76 10.19 -13.02 -2.58
CA ARG A 76 11.32 -12.22 -3.11
C ARG A 76 10.99 -11.60 -4.45
N GLU A 77 10.47 -12.38 -5.41
CA GLU A 77 10.08 -11.88 -6.74
C GLU A 77 9.08 -10.71 -6.65
N MET A 78 8.07 -10.82 -5.77
CA MET A 78 7.10 -9.75 -5.54
C MET A 78 7.75 -8.50 -4.94
N TRP A 79 8.75 -8.67 -4.07
CA TRP A 79 9.49 -7.55 -3.46
C TRP A 79 10.40 -6.86 -4.48
N ASP A 80 11.11 -7.63 -5.31
CA ASP A 80 11.97 -7.11 -6.38
C ASP A 80 11.13 -6.29 -7.37
N LEU A 81 10.03 -6.86 -7.87
CA LEU A 81 9.11 -6.19 -8.79
C LEU A 81 8.56 -4.89 -8.20
N ARG A 82 8.17 -4.92 -6.91
CA ARG A 82 7.68 -3.72 -6.22
C ARG A 82 8.76 -2.65 -6.14
N THR A 83 9.99 -3.03 -5.83
CA THR A 83 11.12 -2.09 -5.69
C THR A 83 11.45 -1.45 -7.04
N GLU A 84 11.51 -2.26 -8.10
CA GLU A 84 11.72 -1.79 -9.47
C GLU A 84 10.62 -0.81 -9.91
N MET A 85 9.35 -1.22 -9.79
CA MET A 85 8.21 -0.37 -10.16
C MET A 85 8.19 0.94 -9.37
N SER A 86 8.55 0.90 -8.09
CA SER A 86 8.62 2.10 -7.25
C SER A 86 9.69 3.07 -7.75
N GLY A 87 10.86 2.55 -8.11
CA GLY A 87 11.95 3.33 -8.71
C GLY A 87 11.52 3.95 -10.04
N ARG A 88 10.91 3.17 -10.94
CA ARG A 88 10.43 3.65 -12.23
C ARG A 88 9.34 4.72 -12.09
N THR A 89 8.39 4.52 -11.18
CA THR A 89 7.33 5.49 -10.89
C THR A 89 7.93 6.82 -10.42
N PHE A 90 8.92 6.77 -9.52
CA PHE A 90 9.61 7.97 -9.05
C PHE A 90 10.30 8.72 -10.19
N GLN A 91 10.96 8.01 -11.09
CA GLN A 91 11.61 8.61 -12.26
C GLN A 91 10.61 9.30 -13.19
N VAL A 92 9.48 8.65 -13.49
CA VAL A 92 8.42 9.23 -14.34
C VAL A 92 7.86 10.51 -13.73
N ILE A 93 7.59 10.50 -12.42
CA ILE A 93 7.11 11.70 -11.70
C ILE A 93 8.14 12.82 -11.74
N ARG A 94 9.43 12.50 -11.52
CA ARG A 94 10.50 13.50 -11.57
C ARG A 94 10.61 14.15 -12.94
N LEU A 95 10.58 13.35 -14.01
CA LEU A 95 10.63 13.87 -15.38
C LEU A 95 9.45 14.79 -15.67
N ALA A 96 8.23 14.39 -15.31
CA ALA A 96 7.05 15.23 -15.45
C ALA A 96 7.17 16.55 -14.64
N GLN A 97 7.74 16.50 -13.44
CA GLN A 97 8.00 17.71 -12.64
C GLN A 97 9.01 18.64 -13.32
N ASP A 98 10.07 18.10 -13.89
CA ASP A 98 11.09 18.87 -14.61
C ASP A 98 10.48 19.52 -15.87
N GLU A 99 9.68 18.77 -16.63
CA GLU A 99 8.93 19.28 -17.80
C GLU A 99 7.97 20.40 -17.42
N ILE A 100 7.15 20.20 -16.38
CA ILE A 100 6.23 21.23 -15.89
C ILE A 100 6.99 22.47 -15.46
N ALA A 101 8.10 22.32 -14.72
CA ALA A 101 8.88 23.45 -14.23
C ALA A 101 9.41 24.34 -15.37
N ASN A 102 9.72 23.76 -16.54
CA ASN A 102 10.18 24.53 -17.70
C ASN A 102 9.11 25.47 -18.26
N GLU A 103 7.83 25.09 -18.18
CA GLU A 103 6.69 25.89 -18.65
C GLU A 103 6.27 27.00 -17.67
N LEU A 104 6.80 27.00 -16.44
CA LEU A 104 6.42 27.93 -15.39
C LEU A 104 7.31 29.18 -15.36
N SER A 105 6.71 30.32 -15.00
CA SER A 105 7.47 31.53 -14.66
C SER A 105 8.38 31.32 -13.45
N PRO A 106 9.43 32.14 -13.27
CA PRO A 106 10.32 32.04 -12.10
C PRO A 106 9.56 32.04 -10.76
N GLU A 107 8.54 32.89 -10.62
CA GLU A 107 7.72 33.01 -9.41
C GLU A 107 6.85 31.76 -9.20
N GLN A 108 6.30 31.20 -10.29
CA GLN A 108 5.49 29.99 -10.23
C GLN A 108 6.31 28.73 -9.88
N ARG A 109 7.59 28.68 -10.25
CA ARG A 109 8.48 27.54 -9.93
C ARG A 109 8.70 27.40 -8.43
N GLU A 110 8.82 28.50 -7.70
CA GLU A 110 8.99 28.48 -6.26
C GLU A 110 7.75 27.89 -5.56
N GLU A 111 6.56 28.34 -5.97
CA GLU A 111 5.30 27.78 -5.47
C GLU A 111 5.14 26.30 -5.85
N PHE A 112 5.48 25.92 -7.08
CA PHE A 112 5.43 24.54 -7.53
C PHE A 112 6.37 23.63 -6.72
N ALA A 113 7.58 24.10 -6.39
CA ALA A 113 8.50 23.37 -5.53
C ALA A 113 7.92 23.17 -4.12
N ARG A 114 7.28 24.20 -3.55
CA ARG A 114 6.61 24.14 -2.24
C ARG A 114 5.47 23.12 -2.24
N VAL A 115 4.59 23.15 -3.25
CA VAL A 115 3.48 22.19 -3.39
C VAL A 115 4.00 20.76 -3.47
N ASN A 116 5.03 20.51 -4.29
CA ASN A 116 5.63 19.18 -4.42
C ASN A 116 6.31 18.71 -3.13
N GLN A 117 6.93 19.62 -2.38
CA GLN A 117 7.53 19.30 -1.09
C GLN A 117 6.46 18.93 -0.06
N GLU A 118 5.38 19.70 0.05
CA GLU A 118 4.27 19.42 0.97
C GLU A 118 3.64 18.06 0.68
N MET A 119 3.40 17.76 -0.60
CA MET A 119 2.91 16.44 -0.99
C MET A 119 3.86 15.33 -0.53
N ARG A 120 5.18 15.49 -0.74
CA ARG A 120 6.19 14.51 -0.34
C ARG A 120 6.23 14.29 1.17
N GLU A 121 6.08 15.36 1.96
CA GLU A 121 6.03 15.29 3.41
C GLU A 121 4.78 14.57 3.91
N ARG A 122 3.61 14.85 3.29
CA ARG A 122 2.36 14.11 3.54
C ARG A 122 2.51 12.60 3.29
N TYR A 123 3.29 12.20 2.28
CA TYR A 123 3.56 10.79 1.98
C TYR A 123 4.69 10.16 2.81
N ARG A 124 5.60 10.97 3.40
CA ARG A 124 6.71 10.49 4.25
C ARG A 124 6.32 10.26 5.69
N GLN A 125 5.34 10.98 6.23
CA GLN A 125 4.94 10.78 7.62
C GLN A 125 4.20 9.43 7.79
N PRO A 126 4.62 8.57 8.74
CA PRO A 126 3.85 7.38 9.12
C PRO A 126 2.66 7.83 10.00
N GLY A 127 1.77 8.64 9.43
CA GLY A 127 0.52 9.04 10.06
C GLY A 127 -0.55 7.95 9.92
N PRO A 128 -1.58 7.94 10.79
CA PRO A 128 -2.76 7.12 10.56
C PRO A 128 -3.28 7.42 9.16
N LYS A 129 -3.76 6.41 8.43
CA LYS A 129 -4.31 6.54 7.06
C LYS A 129 -5.24 7.75 6.98
N GLY A 130 -4.71 8.89 6.51
CA GLY A 130 -5.42 10.08 6.11
C GLY A 130 -6.01 9.89 4.71
N PRO A 131 -6.89 10.79 4.27
CA PRO A 131 -8.10 10.47 3.54
C PRO A 131 -7.78 10.13 2.08
N PHE A 132 -7.57 8.85 1.78
CA PHE A 132 -8.21 8.39 0.56
C PHE A 132 -9.70 8.62 0.79
N PRO A 133 -10.39 9.47 0.01
CA PRO A 133 -11.84 9.48 0.08
C PRO A 133 -12.25 8.02 -0.09
N LYS A 134 -13.00 7.47 0.87
CA LYS A 134 -13.82 6.30 0.63
C LYS A 134 -14.94 6.72 -0.33
N GLY A 135 -14.58 7.27 -1.49
CA GLY A 135 -15.46 7.22 -2.63
C GLY A 135 -15.71 5.74 -2.93
N PRO A 136 -16.85 5.41 -3.55
CA PRO A 136 -16.98 4.10 -4.17
C PRO A 136 -15.69 3.82 -4.98
N PRO A 137 -15.19 2.58 -4.99
CA PRO A 137 -14.05 2.24 -5.84
C PRO A 137 -14.30 2.86 -7.21
N PRO A 138 -13.30 3.50 -7.85
CA PRO A 138 -13.50 4.07 -9.17
C PRO A 138 -14.21 3.01 -10.01
N LYS A 139 -15.39 3.36 -10.55
CA LYS A 139 -16.16 2.53 -11.49
C LYS A 139 -15.43 2.47 -12.84
N GLY A 140 -14.14 2.23 -12.78
CA GLY A 140 -13.26 2.13 -13.91
C GLY A 140 -12.34 0.94 -13.70
N PRO A 141 -11.81 0.41 -14.80
CA PRO A 141 -10.59 -0.39 -14.81
C PRO A 141 -9.68 -0.08 -13.62
N GLY A 142 -9.54 -0.98 -12.64
CA GLY A 142 -8.47 -0.82 -11.66
C GLY A 142 -7.12 -0.76 -12.39
N PRO A 143 -6.01 -0.39 -11.72
CA PRO A 143 -4.68 -0.43 -12.33
C PRO A 143 -4.24 -1.83 -12.79
N PHE A 144 -5.07 -2.86 -12.56
CA PHE A 144 -4.98 -4.23 -13.07
C PHE A 144 -5.79 -4.48 -14.36
N ASN A 145 -6.32 -3.45 -15.02
CA ASN A 145 -6.65 -3.59 -16.43
C ASN A 145 -5.36 -3.49 -17.22
N SER A 146 -4.72 -4.63 -17.40
CA SER A 146 -3.86 -4.83 -18.56
C SER A 146 -4.60 -4.28 -19.79
N PRO A 147 -3.96 -3.49 -20.66
CA PRO A 147 -4.46 -3.32 -22.01
C PRO A 147 -4.79 -4.72 -22.54
N PRO A 148 -5.95 -4.95 -23.18
CA PRO A 148 -6.18 -6.22 -23.85
C PRO A 148 -4.95 -6.50 -24.72
N ALA A 149 -4.43 -7.73 -24.65
CA ALA A 149 -3.35 -8.16 -25.52
C ALA A 149 -3.64 -7.64 -26.93
N PRO A 150 -2.65 -7.03 -27.63
CA PRO A 150 -2.89 -6.53 -28.97
C PRO A 150 -3.57 -7.65 -29.76
N LYS A 151 -4.73 -7.37 -30.34
CA LYS A 151 -5.42 -8.27 -31.27
C LYS A 151 -4.59 -8.35 -32.54
N GLY A 152 -3.43 -8.98 -32.43
CA GLY A 152 -2.60 -9.47 -33.51
C GLY A 152 -2.76 -10.98 -33.49
N GLU A 153 -3.24 -11.50 -34.60
CA GLU A 153 -3.60 -12.87 -34.90
C GLU A 153 -2.66 -13.94 -34.29
N PRO A 154 -3.17 -15.14 -33.98
CA PRO A 154 -2.30 -16.27 -33.69
C PRO A 154 -1.38 -16.46 -34.89
N LYS A 155 -0.07 -16.22 -34.71
CA LYS A 155 0.91 -16.76 -35.64
C LYS A 155 0.74 -18.27 -35.60
N SER A 156 0.05 -18.79 -36.60
CA SER A 156 -0.01 -20.19 -36.93
C SER A 156 1.42 -20.72 -36.90
N LEU A 157 1.74 -21.56 -35.92
CA LEU A 157 2.73 -22.60 -36.16
C LEU A 157 2.12 -23.47 -37.26
N LYS A 158 2.43 -23.13 -38.51
CA LYS A 158 2.44 -24.15 -39.55
C LYS A 158 3.68 -24.99 -39.27
N GLU A 159 3.47 -26.13 -38.62
CA GLU A 159 4.29 -27.30 -38.89
C GLU A 159 4.20 -27.57 -40.39
N GLY A 160 5.19 -27.06 -41.10
CA GLY A 160 5.50 -27.42 -42.47
C GLY A 160 6.44 -28.61 -42.41
N GLU A 161 5.84 -29.78 -42.46
CA GLU A 161 6.42 -31.04 -42.91
C GLU A 161 7.28 -30.81 -44.17
N LYS A 162 8.58 -31.13 -44.06
CA LYS A 162 9.42 -31.74 -45.10
C LYS A 162 10.69 -32.31 -44.46
#